data_AF-A0A8T3ZCG0-F1
#
_entry.id   AF-A0A8T3ZCG0-F1
#
_cell.length_a   1.000
_cell.length_b   1.000
_cell.length_c   1.000
_cell.angle_alpha   90.00
_cell.angle_beta   90.00
_cell.angle_gamma   90.00
#
_symmetry.space_group_name_H-M   'P 1'
#
loop_
_entity.id
_entity.type
_entity.pdbx_description
1 polymer ?
#
loop_
_entity_poly.entity_id
_entity_poly.type
_entity_poly.pdbx_seq_one_letter_code
_entity_poly.pdbx_strand_id
1 'polypeptide(L)'
;MGKDADWKRSRNKRQEIDEKRIKAAKAKKSMSVAIVLAVVVIGSLGGLAYYETSKVPTQQTYQPSTPITQQPQPQGNQNVAVNEVTIPLGDVTMNVKFYTYDSSGVNVRFFAAKGSDGNAHVATDACDVCYGQKKGYRQTGNVLTCNNCGKTFAINSVGTENTAGGCWPSYIPVRIENGNVLVRKADLDGKRFMFA
;
A
#
# COMPACT_ATOMS: atom_id res chain seq x y z
N MET A 1 -29.28 -41.55 -46.21
CA MET A 1 -28.97 -42.43 -45.06
C MET A 1 -27.62 -42.06 -44.44
N GLY A 2 -27.46 -40.89 -43.80
CA GLY A 2 -26.13 -40.43 -43.36
C GLY A 2 -26.06 -39.46 -42.16
N LYS A 3 -27.18 -38.98 -41.63
CA LYS A 3 -27.20 -38.06 -40.47
C LYS A 3 -27.02 -38.79 -39.14
N ASP A 4 -27.39 -40.06 -39.08
CA ASP A 4 -27.39 -40.85 -37.83
C ASP A 4 -25.99 -41.35 -37.45
N ALA A 5 -25.11 -41.53 -38.43
CA ALA A 5 -23.73 -41.96 -38.23
C ALA A 5 -22.85 -40.81 -37.69
N ASP A 6 -23.11 -39.57 -38.15
CA ASP A 6 -22.37 -38.38 -37.74
C ASP A 6 -22.66 -37.99 -36.28
N TRP A 7 -23.92 -38.08 -35.86
CA TRP A 7 -24.31 -37.84 -34.47
C TRP A 7 -23.72 -38.87 -33.49
N LYS A 8 -23.65 -40.15 -33.88
CA LYS A 8 -22.98 -41.18 -33.03
C LYS A 8 -21.48 -40.92 -32.90
N ARG A 9 -20.80 -40.56 -33.99
CA ARG A 9 -19.37 -40.24 -33.97
C ARG A 9 -19.06 -39.01 -33.11
N SER A 10 -19.87 -37.96 -33.21
CA SER A 10 -19.69 -36.74 -32.41
C SER A 10 -19.95 -36.96 -30.92
N ARG A 11 -20.93 -37.80 -30.54
CA ARG A 11 -21.15 -38.19 -29.13
C ARG A 11 -20.00 -39.01 -28.56
N ASN A 12 -19.50 -40.00 -29.30
CA ASN A 12 -18.36 -40.81 -28.85
C ASN A 12 -17.11 -39.93 -28.64
N LYS A 13 -16.87 -38.97 -29.55
CA LYS A 13 -15.76 -38.01 -29.42
C LYS A 13 -15.91 -37.09 -28.21
N ARG A 14 -17.13 -36.66 -27.87
CA ARG A 14 -17.42 -35.86 -26.66
C ARG A 14 -17.18 -36.67 -25.38
N GLN A 15 -17.63 -37.92 -25.33
CA GLN A 15 -17.40 -38.82 -24.20
C GLN A 15 -15.91 -39.05 -23.93
N GLU A 16 -15.11 -39.24 -24.99
CA GLU A 16 -13.66 -39.42 -24.85
C GLU A 16 -12.96 -38.16 -24.33
N ILE A 17 -13.40 -36.97 -24.76
CA ILE A 17 -12.90 -35.68 -24.27
C ILE A 17 -13.27 -35.48 -22.80
N ASP A 18 -14.51 -35.79 -22.42
CA ASP A 18 -14.98 -35.65 -21.04
C ASP A 18 -14.27 -36.64 -20.11
N GLU A 19 -14.02 -37.88 -20.54
CA GLU A 19 -13.24 -38.85 -19.78
C GLU A 19 -11.79 -38.38 -19.57
N LYS A 20 -11.15 -37.83 -20.61
CA LYS A 20 -9.82 -37.21 -20.52
C LYS A 20 -9.79 -36.02 -19.55
N ARG A 21 -10.82 -35.16 -19.60
CA ARG A 21 -10.98 -34.02 -18.68
C ARG A 21 -11.21 -34.46 -17.24
N ILE A 22 -12.01 -35.49 -17.00
CA ILE A 22 -12.27 -36.05 -15.66
C ILE A 22 -10.99 -36.69 -15.09
N LYS A 23 -10.24 -37.45 -15.90
CA LYS A 23 -8.95 -38.02 -15.49
C LYS A 23 -7.92 -36.91 -15.15
N ALA A 24 -7.82 -35.88 -15.99
CA ALA A 24 -6.95 -34.73 -15.74
C ALA A 24 -7.36 -33.92 -14.49
N ALA A 25 -8.67 -33.73 -14.26
CA ALA A 25 -9.18 -33.04 -13.08
C ALA A 25 -8.93 -33.84 -11.79
N LYS A 26 -9.11 -35.17 -11.81
CA LYS A 26 -8.77 -36.05 -10.69
C LYS A 26 -7.26 -36.00 -10.39
N ALA A 27 -6.39 -36.04 -11.41
CA ALA A 27 -4.94 -35.92 -11.24
C ALA A 27 -4.51 -34.54 -10.70
N LYS A 28 -5.16 -33.46 -11.14
CA LYS A 28 -4.88 -32.10 -10.62
C LYS A 28 -5.34 -31.94 -9.16
N LYS A 29 -6.45 -32.58 -8.78
CA LYS A 29 -6.96 -32.62 -7.40
C LYS A 29 -6.04 -33.42 -6.47
N SER A 30 -5.56 -34.59 -6.89
CA SER A 30 -4.63 -35.39 -6.08
C SER A 30 -3.25 -34.74 -5.94
N MET A 31 -2.76 -34.06 -6.98
CA MET A 31 -1.51 -33.31 -6.93
C MET A 31 -1.59 -32.09 -5.99
N SER A 32 -2.74 -31.41 -5.94
CA SER A 32 -2.95 -30.28 -5.03
C SER A 32 -2.99 -30.71 -3.55
N VAL A 33 -3.59 -31.88 -3.25
CA VAL A 33 -3.64 -32.43 -1.88
C VAL A 33 -2.25 -32.88 -1.40
N ALA A 34 -1.45 -33.49 -2.28
CA ALA A 34 -0.08 -33.91 -1.95
C ALA A 34 0.85 -32.72 -1.65
N ILE A 35 0.72 -31.61 -2.39
CA ILE A 35 1.51 -30.39 -2.17
C ILE A 35 1.15 -29.73 -0.83
N VAL A 36 -0.13 -29.65 -0.49
CA VAL A 36 -0.57 -29.06 0.80
C VAL A 36 -0.07 -29.90 1.98
N LEU A 37 -0.10 -31.24 1.89
CA LEU A 37 0.42 -32.11 2.96
C LEU A 37 1.95 -31.99 3.10
N ALA A 38 2.70 -31.87 2.01
CA ALA A 38 4.15 -31.67 2.06
C ALA A 38 4.53 -30.31 2.70
N VAL A 39 3.78 -29.23 2.40
CA VAL A 39 4.02 -27.90 3.01
C VAL A 39 3.70 -27.90 4.50
N VAL A 40 2.66 -28.62 4.95
CA VAL A 40 2.33 -28.74 6.38
C VAL A 40 3.38 -29.53 7.16
N VAL A 41 3.96 -30.60 6.57
CA VAL A 41 5.02 -31.40 7.21
C VAL A 41 6.37 -30.66 7.25
N ILE A 42 6.69 -29.86 6.23
CA ILE A 42 7.90 -29.02 6.23
C ILE A 42 7.74 -27.82 7.19
N GLY A 43 6.53 -27.26 7.31
CA GLY A 43 6.22 -26.20 8.28
C GLY A 43 6.30 -26.66 9.74
N SER A 44 5.94 -27.90 10.04
CA SER A 44 6.01 -28.44 11.42
C SER A 44 7.42 -28.88 11.85
N LEU A 45 8.29 -29.27 10.91
CA LEU A 45 9.71 -29.58 11.21
C LEU A 45 10.61 -28.33 11.20
N GLY A 46 10.35 -27.35 10.33
CA GLY A 46 11.11 -26.09 10.29
C GLY A 46 10.70 -25.06 11.36
N GLY A 47 9.48 -25.17 11.88
CA GLY A 47 8.95 -24.22 12.88
C GLY A 47 9.60 -24.33 14.27
N LEU A 48 10.07 -25.51 14.68
CA LEU A 48 10.66 -25.72 16.00
C LEU A 48 12.07 -25.11 16.14
N ALA A 49 12.85 -25.04 15.05
CA ALA A 49 14.18 -24.41 15.08
C ALA A 49 14.12 -22.86 14.99
N TYR A 50 13.07 -22.30 14.38
CA TYR A 50 12.93 -20.85 14.23
C TYR A 50 12.31 -20.16 15.47
N TYR A 51 11.54 -20.88 16.29
CA TYR A 51 10.85 -20.30 17.45
C TYR A 51 11.77 -19.98 18.64
N GLU A 52 12.93 -20.64 18.75
CA GLU A 52 13.86 -20.47 19.87
C GLU A 52 14.76 -19.21 19.75
N THR A 53 14.92 -18.62 18.56
CA THR A 53 15.83 -17.46 18.33
C THR A 53 15.14 -16.09 18.38
N SER A 54 13.82 -16.01 18.63
CA SER A 54 13.07 -14.75 18.65
C SER A 54 12.75 -14.21 20.04
N LYS A 55 13.53 -14.58 21.08
CA LYS A 55 13.47 -13.88 22.37
C LYS A 55 14.22 -12.56 22.27
N VAL A 56 13.49 -11.51 21.89
CA VAL A 56 13.90 -10.11 22.02
C VAL A 56 14.10 -9.81 23.51
N PRO A 57 15.25 -9.24 23.93
CA PRO A 57 15.46 -8.86 25.31
C PRO A 57 14.60 -7.64 25.66
N THR A 58 13.53 -7.86 26.41
CA THR A 58 12.74 -6.82 27.08
C THR A 58 13.23 -6.65 28.51
N GLN A 59 14.23 -5.80 28.73
CA GLN A 59 14.43 -5.10 30.01
C GLN A 59 15.07 -3.74 29.78
N GLN A 60 14.24 -2.70 29.60
CA GLN A 60 14.54 -1.41 30.19
C GLN A 60 13.51 -1.19 31.30
N THR A 61 14.00 -1.42 32.52
CA THR A 61 13.36 -1.06 33.76
C THR A 61 13.06 0.45 33.75
N TYR A 62 11.79 0.80 33.78
CA TYR A 62 11.37 2.15 34.12
C TYR A 62 11.78 2.42 35.58
N GLN A 63 12.80 3.24 35.75
CA GLN A 63 13.19 3.82 37.02
C GLN A 63 12.29 5.04 37.27
N PRO A 64 11.60 5.14 38.42
CA PRO A 64 11.02 6.41 38.83
C PRO A 64 12.17 7.34 39.23
N SER A 65 12.44 8.36 38.40
CA SER A 65 13.29 9.47 38.82
C SER A 65 12.55 10.32 39.86
N THR A 66 13.34 10.79 40.83
CA THR A 66 12.99 11.70 41.91
C THR A 66 12.26 12.97 41.44
N PRO A 67 11.44 13.59 42.31
CA PRO A 67 10.67 14.78 41.95
C PRO A 67 11.60 15.96 41.71
N ILE A 68 11.74 16.36 40.45
CA ILE A 68 12.24 17.69 40.11
C ILE A 68 11.11 18.69 40.38
N THR A 69 11.25 19.45 41.47
CA THR A 69 10.53 20.69 41.70
C THR A 69 10.85 21.64 40.55
N GLN A 70 10.03 21.61 39.50
CA GLN A 70 10.09 22.61 38.43
C GLN A 70 9.31 23.84 38.88
N GLN A 71 10.05 24.93 39.01
CA GLN A 71 9.54 26.28 39.18
C GLN A 71 8.70 26.68 37.96
N PRO A 72 7.64 27.49 38.13
CA PRO A 72 6.79 27.92 37.01
C PRO A 72 7.59 28.89 36.13
N GLN A 73 7.78 28.57 34.85
CA GLN A 73 8.36 29.47 33.86
C GLN A 73 7.44 29.58 32.63
N PRO A 74 7.39 30.78 32.02
CA PRO A 74 6.15 31.41 31.60
C PRO A 74 5.74 31.07 30.16
N GLN A 75 4.42 31.16 29.90
CA GLN A 75 3.82 31.13 28.56
C GLN A 75 4.40 32.26 27.70
N GLY A 76 5.42 31.94 26.91
CA GLY A 76 6.05 32.82 25.94
C GLY A 76 5.63 32.45 24.53
N ASN A 77 4.83 33.33 23.92
CA ASN A 77 4.37 33.29 22.54
C ASN A 77 5.57 33.22 21.57
N GLN A 78 5.98 32.01 21.16
CA GLN A 78 7.01 31.82 20.13
C GLN A 78 6.32 31.83 18.77
N ASN A 79 6.69 32.78 17.91
CA ASN A 79 6.42 32.69 16.46
C ASN A 79 7.26 31.53 15.89
N VAL A 80 6.81 30.30 16.12
CA VAL A 80 7.38 29.09 15.54
C VAL A 80 6.96 29.07 14.08
N ALA A 81 7.93 29.15 13.17
CA ALA A 81 7.66 28.87 11.76
C ALA A 81 6.99 27.51 11.67
N VAL A 82 5.73 27.47 11.20
CA VAL A 82 4.96 26.24 11.08
C VAL A 82 5.67 25.38 10.04
N ASN A 83 6.42 24.36 10.46
CA ASN A 83 7.27 23.52 9.61
C ASN A 83 6.48 22.42 8.88
N GLU A 84 5.17 22.51 8.91
CA GLU A 84 4.25 21.48 8.42
C GLU A 84 3.15 22.09 7.55
N VAL A 85 2.65 21.27 6.64
CA VAL A 85 1.37 21.45 5.98
C VAL A 85 0.34 20.63 6.73
N THR A 86 -0.74 21.27 7.14
CA THR A 86 -1.82 20.68 7.94
C THR A 86 -3.05 20.48 7.07
N ILE A 87 -3.58 19.26 7.04
CA ILE A 87 -4.84 18.93 6.37
C ILE A 87 -5.82 18.42 7.42
N PRO A 88 -6.99 19.05 7.63
CA PRO A 88 -8.00 18.51 8.53
C PRO A 88 -8.40 17.10 8.11
N LEU A 89 -8.46 16.16 9.06
CA LEU A 89 -8.80 14.77 8.75
C LEU A 89 -10.24 14.66 8.20
N GLY A 90 -11.13 15.58 8.59
CA GLY A 90 -12.47 15.72 8.02
C GLY A 90 -12.48 16.11 6.53
N ASP A 91 -11.41 16.73 6.03
CA ASP A 91 -11.26 17.04 4.62
C ASP A 91 -10.75 15.86 3.80
N VAL A 92 -10.19 14.82 4.45
CA VAL A 92 -9.70 13.61 3.79
C VAL A 92 -10.85 12.64 3.60
N THR A 93 -11.33 12.54 2.37
CA THR A 93 -12.50 11.73 2.00
C THR A 93 -12.12 10.60 1.05
N MET A 94 -13.07 9.70 0.74
CA MET A 94 -12.85 8.66 -0.27
C MET A 94 -12.64 9.22 -1.68
N ASN A 95 -13.02 10.48 -1.92
CA ASN A 95 -12.61 11.22 -3.11
C ASN A 95 -11.27 11.91 -2.83
N VAL A 96 -10.26 11.59 -3.63
CA VAL A 96 -8.92 12.14 -3.54
C VAL A 96 -8.98 13.66 -3.71
N LYS A 97 -8.28 14.37 -2.83
CA LYS A 97 -8.00 15.80 -3.00
C LYS A 97 -6.54 15.97 -3.34
N PHE A 98 -6.28 16.75 -4.39
CA PHE A 98 -4.94 17.14 -4.79
C PHE A 98 -4.61 18.52 -4.22
N TYR A 99 -3.39 18.64 -3.69
CA TYR A 99 -2.86 19.83 -3.05
C TYR A 99 -1.59 20.27 -3.76
N THR A 100 -1.27 21.55 -3.64
CA THR A 100 -0.03 22.13 -4.15
C THR A 100 0.68 22.86 -3.03
N TYR A 101 1.99 22.64 -2.92
CA TYR A 101 2.89 23.32 -2.01
C TYR A 101 3.97 24.03 -2.82
N ASP A 102 4.19 25.33 -2.57
CA ASP A 102 5.28 26.07 -3.18
C ASP A 102 6.59 25.77 -2.45
N SER A 103 7.51 25.11 -3.15
CA SER A 103 8.88 24.88 -2.70
C SER A 103 9.82 25.77 -3.52
N SER A 104 10.00 27.01 -3.05
CA SER A 104 10.87 28.01 -3.67
C SER A 104 10.55 28.23 -5.15
N GLY A 105 9.28 28.51 -5.46
CA GLY A 105 8.79 28.74 -6.82
C GLY A 105 8.51 27.48 -7.65
N VAL A 106 8.67 26.29 -7.08
CA VAL A 106 8.29 25.02 -7.71
C VAL A 106 7.06 24.45 -7.01
N ASN A 107 6.00 24.22 -7.78
CA ASN A 107 4.75 23.65 -7.31
C ASN A 107 4.88 22.13 -7.09
N VAL A 108 5.18 21.73 -5.86
CA VAL A 108 5.16 20.33 -5.43
C VAL A 108 3.71 19.89 -5.23
N ARG A 109 3.23 19.00 -6.11
CA ARG A 109 1.87 18.47 -6.03
C ARG A 109 1.84 17.18 -5.24
N PHE A 110 0.86 17.04 -4.37
CA PHE A 110 0.62 15.83 -3.59
C PHE A 110 -0.89 15.63 -3.40
N PHE A 111 -1.29 14.48 -2.88
CA PHE A 111 -2.70 14.19 -2.66
C PHE A 111 -2.94 13.55 -1.30
N ALA A 112 -4.19 13.65 -0.82
CA ALA A 112 -4.68 12.88 0.30
C ALA A 112 -6.01 12.22 -0.07
N ALA A 113 -6.18 10.96 0.33
CA ALA A 113 -7.42 10.21 0.18
C ALA A 113 -7.66 9.33 1.41
N LYS A 114 -8.93 9.11 1.76
CA LYS A 114 -9.31 8.14 2.77
C LYS A 114 -9.51 6.77 2.12
N GLY A 115 -8.80 5.78 2.61
CA GLY A 115 -8.94 4.39 2.18
C GLY A 115 -10.27 3.80 2.64
N SER A 116 -10.63 2.64 2.09
CA SER A 116 -11.79 1.88 2.59
C SER A 116 -11.56 1.29 3.98
N ASP A 117 -10.31 1.26 4.43
CA ASP A 117 -9.90 0.94 5.80
C ASP A 117 -10.11 2.10 6.79
N GLY A 118 -10.55 3.26 6.31
CA GLY A 118 -10.78 4.47 7.11
C GLY A 118 -9.53 5.32 7.36
N ASN A 119 -8.36 4.89 6.89
CA ASN A 119 -7.10 5.59 7.10
C ASN A 119 -6.85 6.68 6.05
N ALA A 120 -6.04 7.68 6.40
CA ALA A 120 -5.59 8.68 5.44
C ALA A 120 -4.33 8.20 4.72
N HIS A 121 -4.34 8.27 3.39
CA HIS A 121 -3.24 7.90 2.51
C HIS A 121 -2.76 9.14 1.76
N VAL A 122 -1.46 9.41 1.85
CA VAL A 122 -0.83 10.61 1.27
C VAL A 122 0.40 10.20 0.48
N ALA A 123 0.56 10.78 -0.70
CA ALA A 123 1.74 10.65 -1.54
C ALA A 123 1.82 11.82 -2.52
N THR A 124 2.95 11.97 -3.20
CA THR A 124 3.08 12.98 -4.26
C THR A 124 2.17 12.63 -5.44
N ASP A 125 1.78 13.66 -6.19
CA ASP A 125 1.14 13.51 -7.49
C ASP A 125 2.19 13.33 -8.60
N ALA A 126 3.21 12.53 -8.31
CA ALA A 126 4.29 12.16 -9.21
C ALA A 126 4.72 10.72 -8.94
N CYS A 127 5.07 10.00 -10.01
CA CYS A 127 5.55 8.62 -9.94
C CYS A 127 7.07 8.62 -9.77
N ASP A 128 7.67 7.78 -8.92
CA ASP A 128 9.14 7.80 -8.73
C ASP A 128 9.92 7.57 -10.03
N VAL A 129 9.32 6.85 -11.00
CA VAL A 129 9.96 6.56 -12.29
C VAL A 129 9.36 7.32 -13.48
N CYS A 130 8.12 7.83 -13.38
CA CYS A 130 7.47 8.53 -14.49
C CYS A 130 7.39 10.06 -14.32
N TYR A 131 7.91 10.62 -13.22
CA TYR A 131 7.74 12.05 -12.92
C TYR A 131 8.20 13.00 -14.04
N GLY A 132 9.21 12.62 -14.82
CA GLY A 132 9.69 13.42 -15.96
C GLY A 132 8.62 13.70 -17.03
N GLN A 133 7.53 12.93 -17.05
CA GLN A 133 6.40 13.14 -17.97
C GLN A 133 5.37 14.14 -17.45
N LYS A 134 5.42 14.50 -16.17
CA LYS A 134 4.57 15.54 -15.54
C LYS A 134 3.05 15.32 -15.69
N LYS A 135 2.60 14.06 -15.81
CA LYS A 135 1.18 13.70 -16.02
C LYS A 135 0.39 13.42 -14.73
N GLY A 136 1.06 13.15 -13.61
CA GLY A 136 0.43 12.85 -12.33
C GLY A 136 -0.51 11.64 -12.34
N TYR A 137 -1.49 11.68 -11.43
CA TYR A 137 -2.46 10.62 -11.18
C TYR A 137 -3.90 11.11 -11.34
N ARG A 138 -4.80 10.16 -11.58
CA ARG A 138 -6.25 10.36 -11.45
C ARG A 138 -6.86 9.24 -10.63
N GLN A 139 -7.91 9.54 -9.89
CA GLN A 139 -8.70 8.49 -9.24
C GLN A 139 -9.64 7.82 -10.23
N THR A 140 -9.84 6.52 -10.07
CA THR A 140 -10.86 5.73 -10.80
C THR A 140 -11.45 4.73 -9.82
N GLY A 141 -12.62 5.03 -9.25
CA GLY A 141 -13.16 4.25 -8.13
C GLY A 141 -12.20 4.28 -6.93
N ASN A 142 -11.85 3.10 -6.41
CA ASN A 142 -10.99 2.98 -5.22
C ASN A 142 -9.49 2.84 -5.54
N VAL A 143 -9.09 3.19 -6.76
CA VAL A 143 -7.69 3.15 -7.20
C VAL A 143 -7.22 4.51 -7.71
N LEU A 144 -5.92 4.76 -7.60
CA LEU A 144 -5.21 5.80 -8.35
C LEU A 144 -4.57 5.20 -9.59
N THR A 145 -4.71 5.87 -10.73
CA THR A 145 -4.13 5.47 -12.00
C THR A 145 -3.09 6.48 -12.42
N CYS A 146 -1.86 6.02 -12.71
CA CYS A 146 -0.83 6.86 -13.30
C CYS A 146 -1.26 7.30 -14.71
N ASN A 147 -1.33 8.60 -14.96
CA ASN A 147 -1.74 9.14 -16.26
C ASN A 147 -0.67 8.92 -17.35
N ASN A 148 0.54 8.52 -16.98
CA ASN A 148 1.59 8.19 -17.95
C ASN A 148 1.57 6.74 -18.42
N CYS A 149 1.67 5.78 -17.49
CA CYS A 149 1.83 4.36 -17.83
C CYS A 149 0.58 3.51 -17.60
N GLY A 150 -0.50 4.08 -17.05
CA GLY A 150 -1.76 3.38 -16.82
C GLY A 150 -1.77 2.40 -15.63
N LYS A 151 -0.65 2.23 -14.92
CA LYS A 151 -0.62 1.37 -13.72
C LYS A 151 -1.58 1.92 -12.67
N THR A 152 -2.33 1.01 -12.05
CA THR A 152 -3.30 1.28 -10.99
C THR A 152 -2.76 0.85 -9.63
N PHE A 153 -3.22 1.56 -8.60
CA PHE A 153 -2.80 1.38 -7.22
C PHE A 153 -4.03 1.51 -6.32
N ALA A 154 -4.30 0.52 -5.48
CA ALA A 154 -5.35 0.65 -4.47
C ALA A 154 -5.02 1.83 -3.55
N ILE A 155 -6.01 2.64 -3.19
CA ILE A 155 -5.77 3.76 -2.26
C ILE A 155 -5.16 3.25 -0.95
N ASN A 156 -5.65 2.12 -0.44
CA ASN A 156 -5.17 1.51 0.80
C ASN A 156 -3.69 1.05 0.75
N SER A 157 -3.12 0.86 -0.45
CA SER A 157 -1.69 0.50 -0.60
C SER A 157 -0.76 1.71 -0.69
N VAL A 158 -1.30 2.91 -0.83
CA VAL A 158 -0.51 4.15 -0.86
C VAL A 158 -0.13 4.54 0.58
N GLY A 159 1.15 4.78 0.83
CA GLY A 159 1.68 5.04 2.16
C GLY A 159 2.02 3.78 2.97
N THR A 160 1.68 2.59 2.46
CA THR A 160 1.91 1.30 3.14
C THR A 160 2.85 0.39 2.33
N GLU A 161 2.58 0.19 1.04
CA GLU A 161 3.39 -0.68 0.16
C GLU A 161 4.43 0.08 -0.66
N ASN A 162 4.21 1.38 -0.93
CA ASN A 162 5.08 2.20 -1.78
C ASN A 162 6.22 2.89 -1.02
N THR A 163 6.51 2.52 0.22
CA THR A 163 7.48 3.20 1.09
C THR A 163 8.93 3.09 0.59
N ALA A 164 9.26 2.02 -0.14
CA ALA A 164 10.56 1.81 -0.77
C ALA A 164 10.68 2.47 -2.17
N GLY A 165 9.60 3.06 -2.68
CA GLY A 165 9.53 3.68 -4.00
C GLY A 165 9.33 2.72 -5.17
N GLY A 166 9.50 3.22 -6.40
CA GLY A 166 9.44 2.47 -7.65
C GLY A 166 8.36 2.98 -8.60
N CYS A 167 7.76 2.11 -9.42
CA CYS A 167 6.64 2.53 -10.26
C CYS A 167 5.36 2.66 -9.41
N TRP A 168 5.31 3.73 -8.60
CA TRP A 168 4.32 4.06 -7.57
C TRP A 168 4.22 5.59 -7.40
N PRO A 169 3.10 6.12 -6.86
CA PRO A 169 3.08 7.48 -6.35
C PRO A 169 4.20 7.66 -5.32
N SER A 170 5.01 8.71 -5.39
CA SER A 170 6.15 8.85 -4.48
C SER A 170 5.69 9.02 -3.03
N TYR A 171 6.22 8.19 -2.15
CA TYR A 171 5.85 8.17 -0.74
C TYR A 171 6.17 9.50 -0.01
N ILE A 172 5.26 9.91 0.88
CA ILE A 172 5.42 11.03 1.81
C ILE A 172 5.06 10.54 3.23
N PRO A 173 5.97 10.63 4.20
CA PRO A 173 5.66 10.36 5.60
C PRO A 173 4.65 11.37 6.15
N VAL A 174 3.67 10.89 6.94
CA VAL A 174 2.68 11.75 7.59
C VAL A 174 2.49 11.36 9.05
N ARG A 175 2.04 12.32 9.86
CA ARG A 175 1.55 12.09 11.22
C ARG A 175 0.08 12.46 11.32
N ILE A 176 -0.66 11.72 12.15
CA ILE A 176 -2.03 12.08 12.50
C ILE A 176 -2.03 12.59 13.94
N GLU A 177 -2.46 13.82 14.13
CA GLU A 177 -2.46 14.45 15.44
C GLU A 177 -3.58 15.51 15.54
N ASN A 178 -4.30 15.53 16.66
CA ASN A 178 -5.36 16.51 16.93
C ASN A 178 -6.40 16.66 15.79
N GLY A 179 -6.77 15.55 15.15
CA GLY A 179 -7.73 15.55 14.04
C GLY A 179 -7.19 16.08 12.72
N ASN A 180 -5.86 16.14 12.55
CA ASN A 180 -5.20 16.60 11.31
C ASN A 180 -4.21 15.56 10.78
N VAL A 181 -4.02 15.56 9.47
CA VAL A 181 -2.86 14.98 8.79
C VAL A 181 -1.77 16.06 8.70
N LEU A 182 -0.61 15.74 9.23
CA LEU A 182 0.56 16.62 9.27
C LEU A 182 1.62 16.10 8.32
N VAL A 183 2.00 16.93 7.36
CA VAL A 183 3.05 16.65 6.36
C VAL A 183 4.20 17.62 6.61
N ARG A 184 5.42 17.14 6.83
CA ARG A 184 6.56 18.05 7.02
C ARG A 184 6.91 18.74 5.70
N LYS A 185 7.17 20.04 5.76
CA LYS A 185 7.60 20.82 4.59
C LYS A 185 8.89 20.26 4.00
N ALA A 186 9.84 19.84 4.85
CA ALA A 186 11.09 19.21 4.41
C ALA A 186 10.88 17.93 3.56
N ASP A 187 9.84 17.13 3.86
CA ASP A 187 9.52 15.94 3.07
C ASP A 187 8.97 16.33 1.68
N LEU A 188 8.25 17.46 1.58
CA LEU A 188 7.77 18.02 0.31
C LEU A 188 8.89 18.70 -0.48
N ASP A 189 9.74 19.47 0.19
CA ASP A 189 10.93 20.10 -0.39
C ASP A 189 11.87 19.05 -0.98
N GLY A 190 12.04 17.92 -0.29
CA GLY A 190 12.81 16.77 -0.79
C GLY A 190 12.25 16.15 -2.08
N LYS A 191 10.99 16.43 -2.43
CA LYS A 191 10.35 15.97 -3.68
C LYS A 191 10.33 17.03 -4.78
N ARG A 192 10.84 18.24 -4.52
CA ARG A 192 10.88 19.36 -5.48
C ARG A 192 11.42 18.97 -6.86
N PHE A 193 12.48 18.17 -6.91
CA PHE A 193 13.12 17.73 -8.15
C PHE A 193 12.16 16.97 -9.10
N MET A 194 11.08 16.38 -8.58
CA MET A 194 10.10 15.67 -9.38
C MET A 194 9.21 16.64 -10.18
N PHE A 195 9.13 17.90 -9.75
CA PHE A 195 8.22 18.93 -10.26
C PHE A 195 8.90 20.09 -10.96
N ALA A 196 10.19 20.32 -10.69
CA ALA A 196 11.03 21.31 -11.38
C ALA A 196 11.19 21.05 -12.89
#